data_AF-A0A4Q4XSE4-F1
#
_entry.id   AF-A0A4Q4XSE4-F1
#
_cell.length_a   1.000
_cell.length_b   1.000
_cell.length_c   1.000
_cell.angle_alpha   90.00
_cell.angle_beta   90.00
_cell.angle_gamma   90.00
#
_symmetry.space_group_name_H-M   'P 1'
#
loop_
_entity.id
_entity.type
_entity.pdbx_description
1 polymer ?
#
loop_
_entity_poly.entity_id
_entity_poly.type
_entity_poly.pdbx_seq_one_letter_code
_entity_poly.pdbx_strand_id
1 'polypeptide(L)'
;MIEGYLVNGTFGYRWDYGYNGDFSYTSHAHSWATGPVTALSEHVLDLSIVEAAGSFSAKLGRSSASWMLRGEAGHRLDYDTPKGTTDLLPLPKGPRGTPVVVDGIAQTSLDVVEASSNRRLLTLHSNGQKHRIEVSWVPPQL
;
A
#
# COMPACT_ATOMS: atom_id res chain seq x y z
N MET A 1 -7.82 20.09 -21.57
CA MET A 1 -9.14 19.70 -22.08
C MET A 1 -10.02 19.40 -20.87
N ILE A 2 -11.14 20.11 -20.72
CA ILE A 2 -12.06 19.94 -19.58
C ILE A 2 -13.12 18.91 -19.98
N GLU A 3 -13.37 17.92 -19.12
CA GLU A 3 -14.43 16.93 -19.31
C GLU A 3 -15.79 17.62 -19.37
N GLY A 4 -16.56 17.39 -20.44
CA GLY A 4 -17.86 18.04 -20.68
C GLY A 4 -17.83 19.21 -21.67
N TYR A 5 -16.66 19.62 -22.17
CA TYR A 5 -16.58 20.61 -23.25
C TYR A 5 -16.79 19.96 -24.62
N LEU A 6 -17.81 20.41 -25.36
CA LEU A 6 -18.12 19.92 -26.70
C LEU A 6 -17.31 20.67 -27.76
N VAL A 7 -17.18 20.07 -28.95
CA VAL A 7 -16.41 20.62 -30.08
C VAL A 7 -16.96 21.98 -30.55
N ASN A 8 -18.25 22.24 -30.34
CA ASN A 8 -18.92 23.51 -30.64
C ASN A 8 -18.75 24.57 -29.54
N GLY A 9 -17.97 24.28 -28.49
CA GLY A 9 -17.71 25.20 -27.38
C GLY A 9 -18.77 25.26 -26.30
N THR A 10 -19.86 24.48 -26.39
CA THR A 10 -20.84 24.37 -25.30
C THR A 10 -20.41 23.36 -24.25
N PHE A 11 -20.90 23.53 -23.02
CA PHE A 11 -20.63 22.61 -21.92
C PHE A 11 -21.84 21.69 -21.71
N GLY A 12 -21.64 20.37 -21.81
CA GLY A 12 -22.71 19.37 -21.69
C GLY A 12 -22.12 17.98 -21.46
N TYR A 13 -21.88 17.62 -20.20
CA TYR A 13 -21.35 16.30 -19.86
C TYR A 13 -22.42 15.21 -20.03
N ARG A 14 -22.22 14.30 -20.99
CA ARG A 14 -23.13 13.17 -21.29
C ARG A 14 -24.60 13.57 -21.46
N TRP A 15 -24.86 14.81 -21.85
CA TRP A 15 -26.20 15.41 -21.94
C TRP A 15 -27.16 14.60 -22.83
N ASP A 16 -26.62 13.93 -23.84
CA ASP A 16 -27.29 13.07 -24.82
C ASP A 16 -27.43 11.61 -24.38
N TYR A 17 -26.84 11.23 -23.24
CA TYR A 17 -26.82 9.85 -22.74
C TYR A 17 -27.23 9.79 -21.26
N GLY A 18 -28.53 9.58 -21.03
CA GLY A 18 -29.12 9.41 -19.70
C GLY A 18 -29.72 10.67 -19.06
N TYR A 19 -29.60 11.83 -19.72
CA TYR A 19 -30.04 13.13 -19.17
C TYR A 19 -31.04 13.88 -20.07
N ASN A 20 -31.75 13.16 -20.94
CA ASN A 20 -32.89 13.67 -21.72
C ASN A 20 -32.63 14.96 -22.52
N GLY A 21 -31.38 15.19 -22.96
CA GLY A 21 -31.01 16.38 -23.72
C GLY A 21 -30.83 17.65 -22.87
N ASP A 22 -30.74 17.53 -21.55
CA ASP A 22 -30.61 18.67 -20.64
C ASP A 22 -29.14 19.04 -20.37
N PHE A 23 -28.75 20.25 -20.77
CA PHE A 23 -27.41 20.81 -20.57
C PHE A 23 -27.18 21.36 -19.16
N SER A 24 -28.21 21.47 -18.31
CA SER A 24 -28.13 22.07 -16.97
C SER A 24 -27.60 21.13 -15.88
N TYR A 25 -27.42 19.84 -16.19
CA TYR A 25 -26.86 18.88 -15.24
C TYR A 25 -25.35 19.07 -15.06
N THR A 26 -24.99 19.70 -13.94
CA THR A 26 -23.60 19.83 -13.49
C THR A 26 -23.12 18.47 -12.97
N SER A 27 -21.94 18.01 -13.37
CA SER A 27 -21.43 16.72 -12.91
C SER A 27 -21.20 16.74 -11.38
N HIS A 28 -21.61 15.66 -10.69
CA HIS A 28 -21.50 15.51 -9.23
C HIS A 28 -20.14 15.02 -8.74
N ALA A 29 -19.20 14.71 -9.63
CA ALA A 29 -17.92 14.13 -9.24
C ALA A 29 -16.84 14.57 -10.23
N HIS A 30 -15.96 15.44 -9.77
CA HIS A 30 -14.79 15.82 -10.54
C HIS A 30 -13.57 15.82 -9.64
N SER A 31 -12.46 15.30 -10.17
CA SER A 31 -11.20 15.15 -9.43
C SER A 31 -10.59 16.48 -8.97
N TRP A 32 -10.93 17.64 -9.56
CA TRP A 32 -10.51 18.96 -9.06
C TRP A 32 -11.19 19.39 -7.74
N ALA A 33 -12.28 18.74 -7.32
CA ALA A 33 -12.91 18.98 -6.02
C ALA A 33 -12.30 18.13 -4.90
N THR A 34 -11.24 17.37 -5.19
CA THR A 34 -10.56 16.51 -4.19
C THR A 34 -9.59 17.27 -3.29
N GLY A 35 -9.44 18.59 -3.46
CA GLY A 35 -8.59 19.45 -2.62
C GLY A 35 -8.78 19.25 -1.10
N PRO A 36 -10.02 19.12 -0.56
CA PRO A 36 -10.23 18.81 0.85
C PRO A 36 -9.63 17.48 1.30
N VAL A 37 -9.62 16.46 0.43
CA VAL A 37 -9.01 15.15 0.74
C VAL A 37 -7.49 15.27 0.82
N THR A 38 -6.88 16.00 -0.12
CA THR A 38 -5.44 16.30 -0.09
C THR A 38 -5.06 17.10 1.15
N ALA A 39 -5.83 18.14 1.48
CA ALA A 39 -5.60 18.97 2.66
C ALA A 39 -5.72 18.16 3.97
N LEU A 40 -6.75 17.32 4.10
CA LEU A 40 -6.90 16.44 5.27
C LEU A 40 -5.74 15.45 5.39
N SER A 41 -5.31 14.86 4.27
CA SER A 41 -4.22 13.88 4.26
C SER A 41 -2.89 14.53 4.64
N GLU A 42 -2.51 15.63 3.98
CA GLU A 42 -1.19 16.23 4.16
C GLU A 42 -1.10 17.12 5.40
N HIS A 43 -2.17 17.86 5.76
CA HIS A 43 -2.09 18.90 6.80
C HIS A 43 -2.75 18.51 8.12
N VAL A 44 -3.75 17.63 8.10
CA VAL A 44 -4.42 17.16 9.32
C VAL A 44 -3.81 15.86 9.82
N LEU A 45 -3.58 14.90 8.91
CA LEU A 45 -2.93 13.62 9.25
C LEU A 45 -1.39 13.69 9.20
N ASP A 46 -0.83 14.77 8.65
CA ASP A 46 0.61 14.98 8.45
C ASP A 46 1.25 13.89 7.57
N LEU A 47 0.47 13.37 6.61
CA LEU A 47 0.90 12.30 5.71
C LEU A 47 1.75 12.87 4.57
N SER A 48 3.03 12.52 4.53
CA SER A 48 3.94 12.96 3.46
C SER A 48 4.77 11.80 2.94
N ILE A 49 4.90 11.69 1.60
CA ILE A 49 5.88 10.78 0.98
C ILE A 49 7.24 11.44 1.11
N VAL A 50 8.17 10.81 1.82
CA VAL A 50 9.48 11.39 2.11
C VAL A 50 10.61 10.80 1.27
N GLU A 51 10.46 9.58 0.74
CA GLU A 51 11.42 8.97 -0.19
C GLU A 51 10.75 7.99 -1.18
N ALA A 52 11.35 7.83 -2.36
CA ALA A 52 10.84 6.98 -3.45
C ALA A 52 10.75 5.47 -3.11
N ALA A 53 11.44 5.03 -2.05
CA ALA A 53 11.47 3.63 -1.61
C ALA A 53 10.35 3.30 -0.59
N GLY A 54 9.15 3.87 -0.75
CA GLY A 54 8.01 3.55 0.13
C GLY A 54 8.13 4.10 1.54
N SER A 55 8.86 5.21 1.74
CA SER A 55 8.88 5.92 3.02
C SER A 55 7.82 7.02 3.05
N PHE A 56 7.07 7.07 4.14
CA PHE A 56 6.13 8.15 4.42
C PHE A 56 6.24 8.58 5.88
N SER A 57 5.94 9.85 6.18
CA SER A 57 5.76 10.32 7.55
C SER A 57 4.29 10.53 7.82
N ALA A 58 3.89 10.30 9.07
CA ALA A 58 2.60 10.65 9.62
C ALA A 58 2.83 11.25 11.02
N LYS A 59 1.76 11.72 11.68
CA LYS A 59 1.85 12.33 13.02
C LYS A 59 2.61 11.50 14.08
N LEU A 60 2.59 10.17 13.97
CA LEU A 60 3.31 9.28 14.91
C LEU A 60 4.80 9.15 14.60
N GLY A 61 5.25 9.56 13.41
CA GLY A 61 6.64 9.50 12.96
C GLY A 61 6.78 8.96 11.55
N ARG A 62 8.02 8.66 11.17
CA ARG A 62 8.37 8.13 9.85
C ARG A 62 8.20 6.61 9.81
N SER A 63 7.50 6.14 8.78
CA SER A 63 7.44 4.74 8.37
C SER A 63 8.26 4.52 7.12
N SER A 64 8.95 3.39 7.03
CA SER A 64 9.72 3.00 5.84
C SER A 64 9.68 1.49 5.65
N ALA A 65 9.70 1.06 4.39
CA ALA A 65 9.81 -0.35 4.05
C ALA A 65 10.63 -0.50 2.77
N SER A 66 11.57 -1.44 2.76
CA SER A 66 12.42 -1.72 1.61
C SER A 66 12.47 -3.22 1.35
N TRP A 67 12.37 -3.59 0.08
CA TRP A 67 12.39 -4.98 -0.35
C TRP A 67 13.62 -5.24 -1.21
N MET A 68 14.24 -6.39 -1.01
CA MET A 68 15.35 -6.87 -1.82
C MET A 68 15.10 -8.33 -2.21
N LEU A 69 14.97 -8.58 -3.52
CA LEU A 69 15.01 -9.95 -4.03
C LEU A 69 16.41 -10.53 -3.84
N ARG A 70 16.50 -11.78 -3.37
CA ARG A 70 17.75 -12.54 -3.25
C ARG A 70 17.84 -13.60 -4.35
N GLY A 71 17.56 -13.19 -5.60
CA GLY A 71 17.44 -14.10 -6.74
C GLY A 71 16.36 -15.16 -6.51
N GLU A 72 16.64 -16.42 -6.86
CA GLU A 72 15.75 -17.55 -6.58
C GLU A 72 15.86 -18.06 -5.13
N ALA A 73 16.74 -17.48 -4.32
CA ALA A 73 16.95 -17.92 -2.94
C ALA A 73 15.92 -17.35 -1.96
N GLY A 74 15.11 -16.36 -2.36
CA GLY A 74 14.12 -15.73 -1.50
C GLY A 74 14.08 -14.22 -1.62
N HIS A 75 13.62 -13.58 -0.56
CA HIS A 75 13.58 -12.13 -0.46
C HIS A 75 13.87 -11.69 0.96
N ARG A 76 14.26 -10.42 1.08
CA ARG A 76 14.45 -9.73 2.34
C ARG A 76 13.59 -8.47 2.35
N LEU A 77 13.04 -8.19 3.52
CA LEU A 77 12.33 -6.95 3.81
C LEU A 77 12.97 -6.33 5.05
N ASP A 78 13.30 -5.05 4.96
CA ASP A 78 13.59 -4.22 6.12
C ASP A 78 12.47 -3.18 6.25
N TYR A 79 11.85 -3.08 7.41
CA TYR A 79 10.87 -2.03 7.69
C TYR A 79 11.14 -1.36 9.04
N ASP A 80 10.67 -0.14 9.18
CA ASP A 80 10.74 0.66 10.40
C ASP A 80 9.46 1.47 10.52
N THR A 81 8.81 1.36 11.66
CA THR A 81 7.52 1.98 11.96
C THR A 81 7.58 2.67 13.33
N PRO A 82 6.93 3.83 13.51
CA PRO A 82 6.94 4.52 14.78
C PRO A 82 6.17 3.77 15.86
N LYS A 83 6.66 3.80 17.11
CA LYS A 83 5.92 3.26 18.27
C LYS A 83 4.49 3.78 18.32
N GLY A 84 3.55 2.90 18.65
CA GLY A 84 2.12 3.19 18.68
C GLY A 84 1.40 2.87 17.37
N THR A 85 2.10 2.37 16.34
CA THR A 85 1.46 1.74 15.17
C THR A 85 1.20 0.26 15.42
N THR A 86 0.17 -0.26 14.75
CA THR A 86 -0.05 -1.69 14.59
C THR A 86 0.36 -2.07 13.18
N ASP A 87 1.36 -2.93 13.06
CA ASP A 87 1.86 -3.34 11.76
C ASP A 87 1.16 -4.63 11.29
N LEU A 88 0.77 -4.67 10.02
CA LEU A 88 0.24 -5.86 9.35
C LEU A 88 1.04 -6.07 8.07
N LEU A 89 1.79 -7.17 8.00
CA LEU A 89 2.81 -7.30 6.97
C LEU A 89 2.64 -8.51 6.04
N PRO A 90 1.94 -8.35 4.90
CA PRO A 90 1.79 -9.41 3.92
C PRO A 90 3.13 -9.81 3.28
N LEU A 91 3.58 -11.06 3.48
CA LEU A 91 4.79 -11.59 2.86
C LEU A 91 4.45 -12.51 1.66
N PRO A 92 5.11 -12.37 0.50
CA PRO A 92 4.97 -13.31 -0.60
C PRO A 92 5.34 -14.74 -0.17
N LYS A 93 4.46 -15.71 -0.43
CA LYS A 93 4.70 -17.10 -0.06
C LYS A 93 5.77 -17.73 -0.97
N GLY A 94 6.73 -18.41 -0.36
CA GLY A 94 7.62 -19.34 -1.05
C GLY A 94 7.06 -20.76 -1.16
N PRO A 95 7.88 -21.74 -1.62
CA PRO A 95 7.54 -23.16 -1.54
C PRO A 95 7.11 -23.62 -0.14
N ARG A 96 6.39 -24.75 -0.05
CA ARG A 96 5.94 -25.28 1.25
C ARG A 96 7.14 -25.55 2.16
N GLY A 97 7.08 -25.08 3.41
CA GLY A 97 8.20 -25.21 4.38
C GLY A 97 9.26 -24.11 4.28
N THR A 98 9.03 -23.06 3.47
CA THR A 98 9.87 -21.85 3.43
C THR A 98 10.12 -21.30 4.84
N PRO A 99 11.37 -21.26 5.32
CA PRO A 99 11.70 -20.64 6.59
C PRO A 99 11.47 -19.13 6.51
N VAL A 100 10.87 -18.58 7.58
CA VAL A 100 10.79 -17.14 7.81
C VAL A 100 11.61 -16.83 9.04
N VAL A 101 12.55 -15.90 8.90
CA VAL A 101 13.42 -15.42 9.97
C VAL A 101 13.09 -13.96 10.21
N VAL A 102 12.77 -13.62 11.46
CA VAL A 102 12.50 -12.24 11.91
C VAL A 102 13.59 -11.88 12.90
N ASP A 103 14.37 -10.85 12.59
CA ASP A 103 15.50 -10.38 13.40
C ASP A 103 16.49 -11.49 13.80
N GLY A 104 16.74 -12.43 12.89
CA GLY A 104 17.62 -13.57 13.13
C GLY A 104 16.97 -14.76 13.83
N ILE A 105 15.71 -14.63 14.28
CA ILE A 105 14.97 -15.69 14.94
C ILE A 105 14.07 -16.42 13.94
N ALA A 106 14.34 -17.71 13.74
CA ALA A 106 13.50 -18.58 12.94
C ALA A 106 12.11 -18.72 13.58
N GLN A 107 11.09 -18.43 12.80
CA GLN A 107 9.72 -18.49 13.25
C GLN A 107 9.15 -19.89 13.01
N THR A 108 8.63 -20.50 14.07
CA THR A 108 8.09 -21.87 14.06
C THR A 108 6.57 -21.89 13.99
N SER A 109 5.92 -20.84 14.48
CA SER A 109 4.50 -20.57 14.34
C SER A 109 4.32 -19.21 13.67
N LEU A 110 3.60 -19.20 12.57
CA LEU A 110 3.29 -18.00 11.79
C LEU A 110 1.77 -17.88 11.79
N ASP A 111 1.23 -16.71 12.17
CA ASP A 111 -0.18 -16.39 11.94
C ASP A 111 -0.36 -16.21 10.43
N VAL A 112 -0.69 -17.32 9.77
CA VAL A 112 -0.93 -17.38 8.34
C VAL A 112 -2.37 -16.98 8.08
N VAL A 113 -2.57 -15.81 7.48
CA VAL A 113 -3.86 -15.41 6.93
C VAL A 113 -3.83 -15.70 5.43
N GLU A 114 -4.74 -16.55 4.94
CA GLU A 114 -4.92 -16.72 3.48
C GLU A 114 -5.55 -15.43 2.93
N ALA A 115 -4.81 -14.66 2.12
CA ALA A 115 -5.28 -13.41 1.52
C ALA A 115 -5.76 -13.55 0.07
N SER A 116 -5.75 -14.76 -0.48
CA SER A 116 -6.42 -15.23 -1.70
C SER A 116 -5.83 -16.59 -2.05
N SER A 117 -6.44 -17.31 -3.00
CA SER A 117 -6.13 -18.71 -3.36
C SER A 117 -4.64 -19.06 -3.55
N ASN A 118 -3.73 -18.10 -3.73
CA ASN A 118 -2.28 -18.30 -3.83
C ASN A 118 -1.42 -17.35 -2.98
N ARG A 119 -1.99 -16.52 -2.09
CA ARG A 119 -1.24 -15.57 -1.26
C ARG A 119 -1.47 -15.83 0.22
N ARG A 120 -0.42 -16.27 0.91
CA ARG A 120 -0.40 -16.32 2.37
C ARG A 120 0.20 -15.05 2.90
N LEU A 121 -0.43 -14.41 3.86
CA LEU A 121 0.15 -13.29 4.60
C LEU A 121 0.67 -13.81 5.92
N LEU A 122 1.84 -13.31 6.30
CA LEU A 122 2.24 -13.34 7.68
C LEU A 122 1.62 -12.13 8.37
N THR A 123 1.14 -12.29 9.59
CA THR A 123 0.83 -11.12 10.43
C THR A 123 1.85 -11.04 11.54
N LEU A 124 2.60 -9.94 11.59
CA LEU A 124 3.52 -9.63 12.68
C LEU A 124 2.94 -8.47 13.46
N HIS A 125 2.46 -8.74 14.66
CA HIS A 125 2.02 -7.69 15.56
C HIS A 125 3.24 -7.07 16.25
N SER A 126 3.66 -5.90 15.78
CA SER A 126 4.67 -5.07 16.44
C SER A 126 4.06 -3.73 16.84
N ASN A 127 4.57 -3.15 17.92
CA ASN A 127 4.18 -1.82 18.41
C ASN A 127 5.23 -0.79 17.98
N GLY A 128 5.43 -0.69 16.67
CA GLY A 128 6.34 0.25 16.02
C GLY A 128 7.80 0.07 16.40
N GLN A 129 8.55 -0.65 15.55
CA GLN A 129 9.99 -0.83 15.66
C GLN A 129 10.60 -1.19 14.30
N LYS A 130 11.93 -1.14 14.25
CA LYS A 130 12.70 -1.63 13.11
C LYS A 130 12.82 -3.15 13.14
N HIS A 131 12.51 -3.77 12.03
CA HIS A 131 12.60 -5.22 11.85
C HIS A 131 13.22 -5.59 10.51
N ARG A 132 13.95 -6.70 10.51
CA ARG A 132 14.44 -7.37 9.31
C ARG A 132 13.80 -8.74 9.17
N ILE A 133 13.20 -8.98 8.02
CA ILE A 133 12.56 -10.24 7.69
C ILE A 133 13.27 -10.85 6.51
N GLU A 134 13.60 -12.13 6.66
CA GLU A 134 14.23 -12.91 5.63
C GLU A 134 13.39 -14.15 5.35
N VAL A 135 13.06 -14.32 4.08
CA VAL A 135 12.33 -15.48 3.57
C VAL A 135 13.28 -16.22 2.65
N SER A 136 13.43 -17.53 2.84
CA SER A 136 14.31 -18.36 2.00
C SER A 136 13.56 -19.47 1.30
N TRP A 137 13.62 -19.48 -0.03
CA TRP A 137 12.96 -20.49 -0.86
C TRP A 137 13.83 -21.74 -1.05
N VAL A 138 15.10 -21.68 -0.67
CA VAL A 138 16.05 -22.79 -0.74
C VAL A 138 16.20 -23.38 0.66
N PRO A 139 16.04 -24.71 0.85
CA PRO A 139 16.25 -25.33 2.15
C PRO A 139 17.72 -25.15 2.61
N PRO A 140 17.99 -25.09 3.93
CA PRO A 140 19.36 -25.03 4.44
C PRO A 140 20.18 -26.19 3.89
N GLN A 141 21.35 -25.90 3.31
CA GLN A 141 22.33 -26.94 2.98
C GLN A 141 22.87 -27.47 4.32
N LEU A 142 22.65 -28.76 4.58
CA LEU A 142 23.22 -29.48 5.73
C LEU A 142 24.71 -29.77 5.50
#